data_AF-A0A220MQW3-F1
#
_entry.id   AF-A0A220MQW3-F1
#
_cell.length_a   1.000
_cell.length_b   1.000
_cell.length_c   1.000
_cell.angle_alpha   90.00
_cell.angle_beta   90.00
_cell.angle_gamma   90.00
#
_symmetry.space_group_name_H-M   'P 1'
#
loop_
_entity.id
_entity.type
_entity.pdbx_description
1 polymer ?
#
loop_
_entity_poly.entity_id
_entity_poly.type
_entity_poly.pdbx_seq_one_letter_code
_entity_poly.pdbx_strand_id
1 'polypeptide(L)'
;MQLKEVKRIAEQAGVGLDGVKLNIIRDPDMLQFPYAGWANPNGKEIQLYPNAFTNEEQLVKTLAHERTHIFQVRLYGQATDDKMLRLFEDGAYDIEDTFWDYFRKKGK
;
A
#
# COMPACT_ATOMS: atom_id res chain seq x y z
N MET A 1 -15.25 -0.66 -5.60
CA MET A 1 -14.16 -1.25 -6.42
C MET A 1 -14.07 -2.77 -6.19
N GLN A 2 -13.54 -3.54 -7.14
CA GLN A 2 -13.34 -5.01 -7.03
C GLN A 2 -11.83 -5.34 -7.06
N LEU A 3 -11.44 -6.51 -6.53
CA LEU A 3 -10.02 -6.91 -6.44
C LEU A 3 -9.29 -6.92 -7.79
N LYS A 4 -9.97 -7.35 -8.87
CA LYS A 4 -9.41 -7.33 -10.23
C LYS A 4 -9.01 -5.92 -10.66
N GLU A 5 -9.83 -4.93 -10.33
CA GLU A 5 -9.58 -3.54 -10.68
C GLU A 5 -8.42 -2.97 -9.89
N VAL A 6 -8.32 -3.29 -8.59
CA VAL A 6 -7.18 -2.88 -7.77
C VAL A 6 -5.87 -3.43 -8.31
N LYS A 7 -5.85 -4.70 -8.71
CA LYS A 7 -4.65 -5.31 -9.32
C LYS A 7 -4.26 -4.63 -10.64
N ARG A 8 -5.25 -4.29 -11.47
CA ARG A 8 -5.03 -3.55 -12.72
C ARG A 8 -4.41 -2.17 -12.46
N ILE A 9 -4.93 -1.43 -11.47
CA ILE A 9 -4.39 -0.12 -11.07
C ILE A 9 -2.97 -0.27 -10.52
N ALA A 10 -2.72 -1.27 -9.65
CA ALA A 10 -1.39 -1.55 -9.12
C ALA A 10 -0.36 -1.80 -10.23
N GLU A 11 -0.72 -2.63 -11.22
CA GLU A 11 0.12 -2.92 -12.38
C GLU A 11 0.42 -1.67 -13.21
N GLN A 12 -0.61 -0.85 -13.49
CA GLN A 12 -0.44 0.42 -14.20
C GLN A 12 0.45 1.41 -13.43
N ALA A 13 0.34 1.42 -12.11
CA ALA A 13 1.17 2.25 -11.24
C ALA A 13 2.59 1.69 -11.06
N GLY A 14 2.88 0.48 -11.54
CA GLY A 14 4.17 -0.17 -11.35
C GLY A 14 4.37 -0.77 -9.95
N VAL A 15 3.32 -0.83 -9.13
CA VAL A 15 3.35 -1.48 -7.82
C VAL A 15 3.27 -2.99 -8.00
N GLY A 16 4.43 -3.66 -7.97
CA GLY A 16 4.50 -5.11 -8.14
C GLY A 16 3.94 -5.87 -6.94
N LEU A 17 2.84 -6.60 -7.12
CA LEU A 17 2.15 -7.37 -6.05
C LEU A 17 2.44 -8.88 -6.09
N ASP A 18 3.46 -9.31 -6.83
CA ASP A 18 3.80 -10.73 -6.97
C ASP A 18 4.16 -11.36 -5.61
N GLY A 19 3.51 -12.49 -5.32
CA GLY A 19 3.66 -13.18 -4.05
C GLY A 19 3.13 -12.40 -2.83
N VAL A 20 2.27 -11.40 -3.05
CA VAL A 20 1.56 -10.67 -1.98
C VAL A 20 0.06 -10.93 -2.09
N LYS A 21 -0.55 -11.41 -1.02
CA LYS A 21 -2.00 -11.57 -0.92
C LYS A 21 -2.62 -10.19 -0.68
N LEU A 22 -3.59 -9.83 -1.50
CA LEU A 22 -4.32 -8.56 -1.36
C LEU A 22 -5.75 -8.83 -0.91
N ASN A 23 -6.16 -8.22 0.19
CA ASN A 23 -7.49 -8.34 0.77
C ASN A 23 -8.17 -6.96 0.85
N ILE A 24 -9.42 -6.87 0.41
CA ILE A 24 -10.23 -5.65 0.55
C ILE A 24 -11.15 -5.82 1.75
N ILE A 25 -10.98 -4.98 2.76
CA ILE A 25 -11.85 -4.95 3.93
C ILE A 25 -13.02 -4.02 3.64
N ARG A 26 -14.23 -4.54 3.80
CA ARG A 26 -15.50 -3.85 3.47
C ARG A 26 -16.28 -3.42 4.72
N ASP A 27 -15.60 -3.36 5.85
CA ASP A 27 -16.18 -2.94 7.12
C ASP A 27 -16.32 -1.41 7.13
N PRO A 28 -17.55 -0.85 7.17
CA PRO A 28 -17.76 0.59 7.19
C PRO A 28 -17.20 1.27 8.45
N ASP A 29 -17.07 0.56 9.57
CA ASP A 29 -16.52 1.12 10.81
C ASP A 29 -15.05 1.50 10.64
N MET A 30 -14.36 0.95 9.63
CA MET A 30 -12.98 1.32 9.30
C MET A 30 -12.85 2.74 8.78
N LEU A 31 -13.94 3.39 8.31
CA LEU A 31 -13.93 4.79 7.89
C LEU A 31 -13.62 5.77 9.04
N GLN A 32 -13.84 5.36 10.29
CA GLN A 32 -13.57 6.21 11.46
C GLN A 32 -12.07 6.29 11.80
N PHE A 33 -11.26 5.38 11.29
CA PHE A 33 -9.82 5.36 11.50
C PHE A 33 -9.10 6.09 10.36
N PRO A 34 -7.95 6.72 10.62
CA PRO A 34 -7.21 7.47 9.59
C PRO A 34 -6.46 6.56 8.60
N TYR A 35 -6.48 5.24 8.80
CA TYR A 35 -5.70 4.29 8.01
C TYR A 35 -6.40 3.93 6.70
N ALA A 36 -5.64 3.86 5.62
CA ALA A 36 -6.10 3.41 4.31
C ALA A 36 -5.72 1.95 4.01
N GLY A 37 -4.69 1.42 4.67
CA GLY A 37 -4.24 0.06 4.49
C GLY A 37 -3.48 -0.48 5.70
N TRP A 38 -3.01 -1.71 5.54
CA TRP A 38 -2.10 -2.36 6.47
C TRP A 38 -1.31 -3.48 5.80
N ALA A 39 0.00 -3.48 5.99
CA ALA A 39 0.90 -4.56 5.62
C ALA A 39 1.10 -5.54 6.78
N ASN A 40 0.87 -6.82 6.53
CA ASN A 40 1.04 -7.85 7.55
C ASN A 40 2.53 -8.01 7.90
N PRO A 41 2.92 -8.02 9.19
CA PRO A 41 4.29 -8.24 9.65
C PRO A 41 4.93 -9.57 9.24
N ASN A 42 4.15 -10.50 8.67
CA ASN A 42 4.67 -11.71 8.02
C ASN A 42 5.25 -11.45 6.60
N GLY A 43 5.12 -10.24 6.06
CA GLY A 43 5.64 -9.85 4.75
C GLY A 43 4.89 -10.48 3.56
N LYS A 44 3.65 -10.93 3.72
CA LYS A 44 2.91 -11.68 2.70
C LYS A 44 1.53 -11.15 2.34
N GLU A 45 0.98 -10.21 3.10
CA GLU A 45 -0.41 -9.76 2.91
C GLU A 45 -0.53 -8.24 3.06
N ILE A 46 -1.33 -7.64 2.19
CA ILE A 46 -1.79 -6.25 2.28
C ILE A 46 -3.30 -6.26 2.43
N GLN A 47 -3.80 -5.51 3.41
CA GLN A 47 -5.20 -5.20 3.59
C GLN A 47 -5.45 -3.76 3.13
N LEU A 48 -6.51 -3.55 2.35
CA LEU A 48 -6.98 -2.22 1.96
C LEU A 48 -8.30 -1.94 2.65
N TYR A 49 -8.35 -0.79 3.31
CA TYR A 49 -9.52 -0.31 4.04
C TYR A 49 -10.35 0.65 3.17
N PRO A 50 -11.59 0.98 3.56
CA PRO A 50 -12.46 1.86 2.78
C PRO A 50 -11.81 3.19 2.37
N ASN A 51 -10.98 3.78 3.23
CA ASN A 51 -10.30 5.05 2.94
C ASN A 51 -9.34 4.98 1.74
N ALA A 52 -8.78 3.81 1.41
CA ALA A 52 -7.97 3.62 0.21
C ALA A 52 -8.74 3.88 -1.09
N PHE A 53 -10.07 3.81 -1.05
CA PHE A 53 -10.94 3.90 -2.23
C PHE A 53 -11.57 5.28 -2.41
N THR A 54 -11.11 6.30 -1.68
CA THR A 54 -11.60 7.69 -1.80
C THR A 54 -11.41 8.24 -3.22
N ASN A 55 -10.27 7.96 -3.84
CA ASN A 55 -9.96 8.26 -5.24
C ASN A 55 -8.79 7.38 -5.72
N GLU A 56 -8.43 7.45 -7.01
CA GLU A 56 -7.34 6.65 -7.58
C GLU A 56 -5.97 7.00 -7.00
N GLU A 57 -5.71 8.28 -6.73
CA GLU A 57 -4.44 8.72 -6.12
C GLU A 57 -4.24 8.06 -4.76
N GLN A 58 -5.26 8.13 -3.90
CA GLN A 58 -5.23 7.51 -2.58
C GLN A 58 -4.99 6.01 -2.68
N LEU A 59 -5.63 5.33 -3.64
CA LEU A 59 -5.43 3.89 -3.83
C LEU A 59 -4.00 3.57 -4.25
N VAL A 60 -3.45 4.29 -5.22
CA VAL A 60 -2.08 4.08 -5.72
C VAL A 60 -1.07 4.33 -4.61
N LYS A 61 -1.21 5.44 -3.89
CA LYS A 61 -0.33 5.79 -2.76
C LYS A 61 -0.39 4.75 -1.66
N THR A 62 -1.60 4.34 -1.25
CA THR A 62 -1.77 3.28 -0.25
C THR A 62 -1.12 1.96 -0.70
N LEU A 63 -1.32 1.56 -1.95
CA LEU A 63 -0.70 0.34 -2.49
C LEU A 63 0.84 0.43 -2.47
N ALA A 64 1.40 1.57 -2.86
CA ALA A 64 2.85 1.81 -2.84
C ALA A 64 3.41 1.79 -1.40
N HIS A 65 2.72 2.44 -0.48
CA HIS A 65 3.04 2.50 0.94
C HIS A 65 3.12 1.10 1.55
N GLU A 66 2.01 0.36 1.50
CA GLU A 66 1.95 -0.98 2.10
C GLU A 66 2.89 -1.97 1.39
N ARG A 67 3.10 -1.83 0.08
CA ARG A 67 4.06 -2.67 -0.65
C ARG A 67 5.50 -2.40 -0.21
N THR A 68 5.80 -1.17 0.18
CA THR A 68 7.11 -0.79 0.72
C THR A 68 7.33 -1.41 2.10
N HIS A 69 6.33 -1.43 2.97
CA HIS A 69 6.40 -2.19 4.22
C HIS A 69 6.63 -3.69 3.99
N ILE A 70 5.93 -4.30 3.03
CA ILE A 70 6.19 -5.71 2.67
C ILE A 70 7.65 -5.91 2.24
N PHE A 71 8.22 -4.98 1.48
CA PHE A 71 9.62 -5.05 1.07
C PHE A 71 10.57 -4.92 2.27
N GLN A 72 10.36 -3.92 3.11
CA GLN A 72 11.17 -3.63 4.29
C GLN A 72 11.17 -4.84 5.25
N VAL A 73 9.99 -5.40 5.54
CA VAL A 73 9.85 -6.60 6.40
C VAL A 73 10.57 -7.81 5.81
N ARG A 74 10.51 -8.01 4.48
CA ARG A 74 11.20 -9.13 3.82
C ARG A 74 12.72 -8.99 3.86
N LEU A 75 13.25 -7.77 3.81
CA LEU A 75 14.69 -7.52 3.80
C LEU A 75 15.31 -7.46 5.20
N TYR A 76 14.66 -6.74 6.10
CA TYR A 76 15.23 -6.35 7.39
C TYR A 76 14.55 -7.03 8.57
N GLY A 77 13.44 -7.74 8.35
CA GLY A 77 12.55 -8.20 9.41
C GLY A 77 11.61 -7.11 9.90
N GLN A 78 10.84 -7.44 10.94
CA GLN A 78 9.93 -6.48 11.57
C GLN A 78 10.73 -5.39 12.29
N ALA A 79 10.20 -4.17 12.34
CA ALA A 79 10.77 -3.11 13.15
C ALA A 79 10.76 -3.53 14.63
N THR A 80 11.92 -3.47 15.28
CA THR A 80 12.09 -3.88 16.69
C THR A 80 12.11 -2.72 17.67
N ASP A 81 12.19 -1.49 17.16
CA ASP A 81 12.21 -0.26 17.94
C ASP A 81 11.56 0.91 17.17
N ASP A 82 11.24 1.99 17.89
CA ASP A 82 10.56 3.17 17.35
C ASP A 82 11.38 3.90 16.27
N LYS A 83 12.71 3.80 16.33
CA LYS A 83 13.59 4.46 15.35
C LYS A 83 13.50 3.73 14.02
N MET A 84 13.56 2.40 14.04
CA MET A 84 13.40 1.57 12.84
C MET A 84 11.99 1.70 12.26
N LEU A 85 10.96 1.73 13.12
CA LEU A 85 9.58 1.97 12.69
C LEU A 85 9.46 3.31 11.96
N ARG A 86 10.00 4.40 12.52
CA ARG A 86 9.98 5.71 11.86
C ARG A 86 10.68 5.70 10.50
N LEU A 87 11.85 5.06 10.40
CA LEU A 87 12.56 4.93 9.12
C LEU A 87 11.76 4.13 8.09
N PHE A 88 10.95 3.16 8.53
CA PHE A 88 10.08 2.39 7.65
C PHE A 88 8.95 3.24 7.10
N GLU A 89 8.26 3.98 7.98
CA GLU A 89 7.20 4.93 7.62
C GLU A 89 7.72 6.02 6.68
N ASP A 90 8.84 6.67 7.02
CA ASP A 90 9.46 7.73 6.19
C ASP A 90 9.73 7.21 4.77
N GLY A 91 10.35 6.03 4.66
CA GLY A 91 10.62 5.42 3.36
C GLY A 91 9.36 4.98 2.59
N ALA A 92 8.28 4.61 3.30
CA ALA A 92 7.01 4.25 2.69
C ALA A 92 6.27 5.50 2.14
N TYR A 93 6.26 6.60 2.89
CA TYR A 93 5.69 7.88 2.45
C TYR A 93 6.49 8.52 1.30
N ASP A 94 7.82 8.54 1.40
CA ASP A 94 8.70 9.21 0.42
C ASP A 94 8.55 8.66 -1.01
N ILE A 95 8.15 7.39 -1.15
CA ILE A 95 8.02 6.74 -2.47
C ILE A 95 6.61 6.84 -3.07
N GLU A 96 5.59 7.20 -2.29
CA GLU A 96 4.18 7.24 -2.74
C GLU A 96 4.00 8.09 -4.00
N ASP A 97 4.54 9.31 -4.00
CA ASP A 97 4.45 10.24 -5.12
C ASP A 97 5.16 9.73 -6.36
N THR A 98 6.23 8.93 -6.20
CA THR A 98 6.95 8.33 -7.34
C THR A 98 6.04 7.36 -8.12
N PHE A 99 5.28 6.51 -7.41
CA PHE A 99 4.33 5.59 -8.04
C PHE A 99 3.13 6.33 -8.63
N TRP A 100 2.63 7.35 -7.94
CA TRP A 100 1.54 8.17 -8.45
C TRP A 100 1.92 8.92 -9.73
N ASP A 101 3.08 9.56 -9.75
CA ASP A 101 3.58 10.27 -10.94
C ASP A 101 3.81 9.31 -12.11
N TYR A 102 4.29 8.10 -11.85
CA TYR A 102 4.43 7.08 -12.88
C TYR A 102 3.07 6.66 -13.44
N PHE A 103 2.08 6.40 -12.58
CA PHE A 103 0.70 6.08 -12.99
C PHE A 103 0.11 7.18 -13.89
N ARG A 104 0.25 8.45 -13.48
CA ARG A 104 -0.23 9.61 -14.25
C ARG A 104 0.46 9.76 -15.61
N LYS A 105 1.74 9.43 -15.71
CA LYS A 105 2.52 9.53 -16.96
C LYS A 105 2.18 8.43 -17.96
N LYS A 106 1.87 7.21 -17.49
CA LYS A 106 1.43 6.09 -18.34
C LYS A 106 -0.04 6.14 -18.74
N GLY A 107 -0.86 6.93 -18.04
CA GLY A 107 -2.26 7.18 -18.38
C GLY A 107 -2.48 8.17 -19.54
N LYS A 108 -1.40 8.67 -20.16
CA LYS A 108 -1.40 9.49 -21.39
C LYS A 108 -0.80 8.68 -22.54
#